data_AF-A0A2V8JVP2-F1
#
_entry.id   AF-A0A2V8JVP2-F1
#
_cell.length_a   1.000
_cell.length_b   1.000
_cell.length_c   1.000
_cell.angle_alpha   90.00
_cell.angle_beta   90.00
_cell.angle_gamma   90.00
#
_symmetry.space_group_name_H-M   'P 1'
#
loop_
_entity.id
_entity.type
_entity.pdbx_description
1 polymer ?
#
loop_
_entity_poly.entity_id
_entity_poly.type
_entity_poly.pdbx_seq_one_letter_code
_entity_poly.pdbx_strand_id
1 'polypeptide(L)' 'MRIPFERIRINGADSDSSSFISKKIPAVTLSGLSNEWQSILHTTFDVVKKVKPESVYLGYRLALTMWSRIEEAPCESFR' A
#
# COMPACT_ATOMS: atom_id res chain seq x y z
N MET A 1 10.94 11.94 -9.28
CA MET A 1 11.48 11.45 -7.99
C MET A 1 11.47 9.93 -8.00
N ARG A 2 12.56 9.27 -7.59
CA ARG A 2 12.66 7.80 -7.55
C ARG A 2 12.40 7.33 -6.11
N ILE A 3 11.18 6.87 -5.84
CA ILE A 3 10.80 6.32 -4.53
C ILE A 3 11.04 4.82 -4.57
N PRO A 4 11.80 4.23 -3.63
CA PRO A 4 11.95 2.78 -3.57
C PRO A 4 10.60 2.16 -3.19
N PHE A 5 10.13 1.24 -4.04
CA PHE A 5 8.98 0.40 -3.76
C PHE A 5 9.21 -0.97 -4.40
N GLU A 6 8.52 -1.97 -3.88
CA GLU A 6 8.51 -3.31 -4.44
C GLU A 6 7.07 -3.82 -4.52
N ARG A 7 6.81 -4.71 -5.48
CA ARG A 7 5.53 -5.43 -5.54
C ARG A 7 5.65 -6.63 -4.62
N ILE A 8 4.78 -6.71 -3.64
CA ILE A 8 4.76 -7.81 -2.67
C ILE A 8 3.43 -8.56 -2.73
N ARG A 9 3.48 -9.85 -2.44
CA ARG A 9 2.31 -10.65 -2.09
C ARG A 9 2.45 -11.01 -0.62
N ILE A 10 1.46 -10.63 0.19
CA ILE A 10 1.43 -10.95 1.61
C ILE A 10 0.50 -12.14 1.79
N ASN A 11 1.05 -13.30 2.14
CA ASN A 11 0.25 -14.48 2.41
C ASN A 11 -0.45 -14.35 3.77
N GLY A 12 -1.72 -14.76 3.85
CA GLY A 12 -2.51 -14.70 5.08
C GLY A 12 -2.96 -13.29 5.47
N ALA A 13 -2.86 -12.32 4.56
CA ALA A 13 -3.43 -11.00 4.71
C ALA A 13 -4.36 -10.70 3.52
N ASP A 14 -5.34 -9.83 3.75
CA ASP A 14 -6.23 -9.31 2.73
C ASP A 14 -6.39 -7.78 2.90
N SER A 15 -6.99 -7.11 1.92
CA SER A 15 -7.28 -5.68 1.98
C SER A 15 -8.57 -5.33 1.25
N ASP A 16 -9.15 -4.17 1.54
CA ASP A 16 -10.44 -3.76 0.97
C ASP A 16 -10.46 -3.73 -0.57
N SER A 17 -9.29 -3.56 -1.21
CA SER A 17 -9.13 -3.60 -2.66
C SER A 17 -9.54 -4.94 -3.28
N SER A 18 -9.48 -6.05 -2.53
CA SER A 18 -9.85 -7.38 -3.01
C SER A 18 -11.31 -7.46 -3.45
N SER A 19 -12.19 -6.73 -2.77
CA SER A 19 -13.60 -6.63 -3.15
C SER A 19 -13.80 -5.96 -4.53
N PHE A 20 -12.97 -4.97 -4.86
CA PHE A 20 -12.97 -4.29 -6.17
C PHE A 20 -12.41 -5.22 -7.25
N ILE A 21 -11.28 -5.88 -6.97
CA ILE A 21 -10.64 -6.83 -7.88
C ILE A 21 -11.62 -7.96 -8.25
N SER A 22 -12.35 -8.51 -7.28
CA SER A 22 -13.35 -9.56 -7.53
C SER A 22 -14.47 -9.13 -8.50
N LYS A 23 -14.75 -7.82 -8.56
CA LYS A 23 -15.72 -7.21 -9.47
C LYS A 23 -15.08 -6.71 -10.77
N LYS A 24 -13.82 -7.08 -11.05
CA LYS A 24 -13.03 -6.61 -12.19
C LYS A 24 -12.86 -5.09 -12.23
N ILE A 25 -12.87 -4.45 -11.06
CA ILE A 25 -12.52 -3.04 -10.93
C ILE A 25 -11.02 -2.97 -10.62
N PRO A 26 -10.20 -2.27 -11.43
CA PRO A 26 -8.79 -2.09 -11.15
C PRO A 26 -8.57 -1.46 -9.78
N ALA A 27 -7.79 -2.12 -8.94
CA ALA A 27 -7.47 -1.62 -7.62
C ALA A 27 -6.05 -2.03 -7.22
N VAL A 28 -5.42 -1.21 -6.38
CA VAL A 28 -4.08 -1.44 -5.85
C VAL A 28 -4.07 -1.10 -4.37
N THR A 29 -3.39 -1.93 -3.58
CA THR A 29 -3.14 -1.67 -2.16
C THR A 29 -1.69 -1.24 -1.97
N LEU A 30 -1.49 -0.12 -1.28
CA LEU A 30 -0.18 0.26 -0.77
C LEU A 30 0.00 -0.35 0.61
N SER A 31 1.01 -1.20 0.75
CA SER A 31 1.32 -1.85 2.03
C SER A 31 2.59 -1.27 2.63
N GLY A 32 2.54 -0.94 3.92
CA GLY A 32 3.70 -0.63 4.77
C GLY A 32 4.07 -1.78 5.72
N LEU A 33 3.47 -2.96 5.53
CA LEU A 33 3.69 -4.10 6.41
C LEU A 33 5.12 -4.64 6.23
N SER A 34 5.83 -4.78 7.34
CA SER A 34 7.14 -5.45 7.36
C SER A 34 6.99 -6.96 7.42
N ASN A 35 8.08 -7.72 7.22
CA ASN A 35 8.08 -9.18 7.39
C ASN A 35 7.65 -9.65 8.80
N GLU A 36 7.72 -8.77 9.80
CA GLU A 36 7.35 -9.07 11.19
C GLU A 36 5.91 -8.65 11.53
N TRP A 37 5.10 -8.25 10.54
CA TRP A 37 3.79 -7.63 10.77
C TRP A 37 2.86 -8.44 11.68
N GLN A 38 2.90 -9.77 11.61
CA GLN A 38 2.06 -10.67 12.41
C GLN A 38 2.38 -10.61 13.91
N SER A 39 3.62 -10.26 14.27
CA SER A 39 4.03 -10.09 15.68
C SER A 39 3.59 -8.76 16.29
N ILE A 40 3.12 -7.83 15.44
CA ILE A 40 2.76 -6.46 15.81
C ILE A 40 1.24 -6.30 15.69
N LEU A 41 0.68 -6.57 14.51
CA LEU A 41 -0.71 -6.32 14.18
C LEU A 41 -1.66 -7.07 15.13
N HIS A 42 -2.68 -6.37 15.61
CA HIS A 42 -3.69 -6.90 16.56
C HIS A 42 -3.10 -7.42 17.88
N THR A 43 -1.92 -6.96 18.27
CA THR A 43 -1.32 -7.25 19.57
C THR A 43 -1.10 -5.97 20.37
N THR A 44 -0.67 -6.10 21.63
CA THR A 44 -0.24 -4.96 22.44
C THR A 44 1.04 -4.28 21.92
N PHE A 45 1.71 -4.85 20.92
CA PHE A 45 2.89 -4.25 20.29
C PHE A 45 2.54 -3.29 19.15
N ASP A 46 1.27 -3.18 18.75
CA ASP A 46 0.79 -2.17 17.81
C ASP A 46 0.73 -0.79 18.48
N VAL A 47 1.91 -0.18 18.64
CA VAL A 47 2.10 1.08 19.35
C VAL A 47 2.97 2.04 18.55
N VAL A 48 2.82 3.34 18.81
CA VAL A 48 3.55 4.42 18.12
C VAL A 48 5.06 4.19 18.10
N LYS A 49 5.64 3.60 19.17
CA LYS A 49 7.08 3.30 19.25
C LYS A 49 7.58 2.30 18.19
N LYS A 50 6.69 1.52 17.57
CA LYS A 50 7.01 0.58 16.49
C LYS A 50 6.82 1.18 15.08
N VAL A 51 6.28 2.39 14.99
CA VAL A 51 6.15 3.11 13.73
C VAL A 51 7.52 3.61 13.28
N LYS A 52 7.83 3.45 11.99
CA LYS A 52 9.03 4.00 11.35
C LYS A 52 8.64 5.28 10.59
N PRO A 53 8.93 6.49 11.10
CA PRO A 53 8.46 7.74 10.49
C PRO A 53 8.91 7.91 9.03
N GLU A 54 10.13 7.47 8.70
CA GLU A 54 10.68 7.51 7.36
C GLU A 54 9.84 6.66 6.39
N SER A 55 9.41 5.47 6.81
CA SER A 55 8.55 4.60 6.00
C SER A 55 7.18 5.24 5.77
N VAL A 56 6.61 5.90 6.79
CA VAL A 56 5.34 6.63 6.65
C VAL A 56 5.48 7.76 5.63
N TYR A 57 6.54 8.56 5.73
CA TYR A 57 6.82 9.65 4.80
C TYR A 57 7.00 9.14 3.36
N LEU A 58 7.78 8.08 3.17
CA LEU A 58 8.00 7.48 1.85
C LEU A 58 6.70 6.90 1.26
N GLY A 59 5.88 6.23 2.08
CA GLY A 59 4.57 5.74 1.67
C GLY A 59 3.63 6.86 1.23
N TYR A 60 3.60 7.97 1.96
CA TYR A 60 2.86 9.17 1.59
C TYR A 60 3.32 9.74 0.24
N ARG A 61 4.64 9.90 0.05
CA ARG A 61 5.20 10.40 -1.22
C ARG A 61 4.88 9.45 -2.39
N LEU A 62 4.87 8.14 -2.14
CA LEU A 62 4.52 7.13 -3.15
C LEU A 62 3.05 7.28 -3.56
N ALA A 63 2.15 7.36 -2.58
CA ALA A 63 0.73 7.54 -2.81
C ALA A 63 0.44 8.80 -3.64
N LEU A 64 1.03 9.94 -3.26
CA LEU A 64 0.90 11.18 -4.02
C LEU A 64 1.43 11.08 -5.46
N THR A 65 2.59 10.44 -5.63
CA THR A 65 3.19 10.28 -6.97
C THR A 65 2.32 9.38 -7.84
N MET A 66 1.75 8.31 -7.28
CA MET A 66 0.81 7.45 -7.98
C MET A 66 -0.48 8.19 -8.33
N TRP A 67 -1.03 8.95 -7.39
CA TRP A 67 -2.23 9.76 -7.63
C TRP A 67 -2.04 10.75 -8.77
N SER A 68 -0.97 11.55 -8.75
CA SER A 68 -0.65 12.50 -9.84
C SER A 68 -0.57 11.81 -11.19
N ARG A 69 0.03 10.62 -11.26
CA ARG A 69 0.15 9.85 -12.51
C ARG A 69 -1.18 9.29 -12.99
N ILE A 70 -2.08 8.94 -12.08
CA ILE A 70 -3.42 8.46 -12.41
C ILE A 70 -4.25 9.61 -12.97
N GLU A 71 -4.20 10.80 -12.36
CA GLU A 71 -4.89 12.00 -12.82
C GLU A 71 -4.43 12.45 -14.21
N GLU A 72 -3.14 12.27 -14.52
CA GLU A 72 -2.55 12.60 -15.83
C GLU A 72 -2.78 11.50 -16.89
N ALA A 73 -3.22 10.31 -16.49
CA ALA A 73 -3.36 9.17 -17.40
C ALA A 73 -4.67 9.27 -18.21
N PRO A 74 -4.65 8.90 -19.51
CA PRO A 74 -5.87 8.75 -20.30
C PRO A 74 -6.84 7.76 -19.65
N CYS A 75 -8.15 7.99 -19.77
CA CYS A 75 -9.19 7.14 -19.18
C CYS A 75 -9.08 5.65 -19.60
N GLU A 76 -8.56 5.38 -20.79
CA GLU A 76 -8.38 4.01 -21.31
C GLU A 76 -7.18 3.26 -20.70
N SER A 77 -6.33 3.93 -19.92
CA SER A 77 -5.05 3.37 -19.44
C SER A 77 -5.21 2.28 -18.36
N PHE A 78 -6.42 2.13 -17.80
CA PHE A 78 -6.71 1.22 -16.69
C PHE A 78 -7.86 0.26 -16.99
N ARG A 79 -8.30 0.14 -18.25
CA ARG A 79 -9.34 -0.81 -18.66
C ARG A 79 -8.77 -2.18 -19.00
#